data_AF-A0A0R3MHB9-F1
#
_entry.id   AF-A0A0R3MHB9-F1
#
_cell.length_a   1.000
_cell.length_b   1.000
_cell.length_c   1.000
_cell.angle_alpha   90.00
_cell.angle_beta   90.00
_cell.angle_gamma   90.00
#
_symmetry.space_group_name_H-M   'P 1'
#
loop_
_entity.id
_entity.type
_entity.pdbx_description
1 polymer ?
#
loop_
_entity_poly.entity_id
_entity_poly.type
_entity_poly.pdbx_seq_one_letter_code
_entity_poly.pdbx_strand_id
1 'polypeptide(L)'
;MFAGSDDPQTRKITLLLGENRKRGTVLGRITATGKYRMSTSAAVDGSAVPVTILGEDCDATSADKVTIAHFGGVYDENALVYGAGHTAAGVREQLRDFGIKLQSSTVR
;
A
#
# COMPACT_ATOMS: atom_id res chain seq x y z
N MET A 1 -28.19 -2.96 12.02
CA MET A 1 -27.22 -1.85 12.05
C MET A 1 -25.85 -2.52 12.00
N PHE A 2 -25.06 -2.29 10.95
CA PHE A 2 -23.88 -3.11 10.61
C PHE A 2 -22.89 -3.19 11.79
N ALA A 3 -22.67 -4.40 12.29
CA ALA A 3 -21.76 -4.71 13.38
C ALA A 3 -20.63 -5.56 12.79
N GLY A 4 -19.40 -5.07 12.96
CA GLY A 4 -18.11 -5.63 12.53
C GLY A 4 -18.12 -6.99 11.84
N SER A 5 -18.05 -6.96 10.51
CA SER A 5 -17.31 -7.95 9.76
C SER A 5 -16.04 -7.23 9.33
N ASP A 6 -14.87 -7.65 9.80
CA ASP A 6 -13.60 -7.22 9.20
C ASP A 6 -13.50 -7.93 7.83
N ASP A 7 -14.38 -7.54 6.91
CA ASP A 7 -14.28 -7.94 5.52
C ASP A 7 -12.95 -7.37 5.03
N PRO A 8 -12.14 -8.14 4.28
CA PRO A 8 -10.92 -7.60 3.69
C PRO A 8 -11.28 -6.32 2.94
N GLN A 9 -10.85 -5.18 3.49
CA GLN A 9 -11.20 -3.85 2.98
C GLN A 9 -10.40 -3.61 1.70
N THR A 10 -10.78 -4.29 0.63
CA THR A 10 -10.22 -4.11 -0.70
C THR A 10 -10.96 -2.98 -1.38
N ARG A 11 -10.22 -2.02 -1.91
CA ARG A 11 -10.81 -0.90 -2.67
C ARG A 11 -10.08 -0.75 -3.98
N LYS A 12 -10.83 -0.32 -4.99
CA LYS A 12 -10.28 0.07 -6.27
C LYS A 12 -9.55 1.40 -6.11
N ILE A 13 -8.27 1.41 -6.46
CA ILE A 13 -7.42 2.60 -6.47
C ILE A 13 -6.91 2.84 -7.89
N THR A 14 -6.59 4.09 -8.19
CA THR A 14 -5.96 4.45 -9.46
C THR A 14 -4.46 4.57 -9.25
N LEU A 15 -3.71 3.67 -9.87
CA LEU A 15 -2.25 3.70 -9.91
C LEU A 15 -1.79 4.73 -10.96
N LEU A 16 -0.74 5.48 -10.61
CA LEU A 16 -0.12 6.44 -11.52
C LEU A 16 0.51 5.73 -12.72
N LEU A 17 0.35 6.32 -13.90
CA LEU A 17 1.16 6.04 -15.10
C LEU A 17 2.66 5.83 -14.75
N GLY A 18 3.24 4.74 -15.25
CA GLY A 18 4.65 4.39 -15.10
C GLY A 18 4.97 3.51 -13.88
N GLU A 19 3.97 3.16 -13.06
CA GLU A 19 4.16 2.28 -11.91
C GLU A 19 3.75 0.84 -12.28
N ASN A 20 4.69 0.04 -12.78
CA ASN A 20 4.50 -1.42 -12.90
C ASN A 20 4.92 -2.10 -11.60
N ARG A 21 3.96 -2.64 -10.85
CA ARG A 21 4.21 -3.20 -9.51
C ARG A 21 3.46 -4.49 -9.25
N LYS A 22 4.11 -5.37 -8.50
CA LYS A 22 3.57 -6.65 -8.07
C LYS A 22 2.79 -6.49 -6.77
N ARG A 23 1.90 -7.46 -6.50
CA ARG A 23 1.19 -7.53 -5.22
C ARG A 23 2.17 -7.46 -4.04
N GLY A 24 1.72 -6.86 -2.94
CA GLY A 24 2.55 -6.63 -1.74
C GLY A 24 3.38 -5.35 -1.78
N THR A 25 3.28 -4.55 -2.85
CA THR A 25 3.95 -3.23 -2.89
C THR A 25 3.20 -2.24 -2.00
N VAL A 26 3.94 -1.53 -1.15
CA VAL A 26 3.38 -0.49 -0.29
C VAL A 26 3.16 0.79 -1.10
N LEU A 27 1.92 1.26 -1.11
CA LEU A 27 1.49 2.42 -1.89
C LEU A 27 1.14 3.61 -0.99
N GLY A 28 1.52 4.79 -1.46
CA GLY A 28 1.16 6.07 -0.89
C GLY A 28 0.17 6.82 -1.78
N ARG A 29 -0.70 7.61 -1.16
CA ARG A 29 -1.63 8.48 -1.88
C ARG A 29 -0.96 9.82 -2.15
N ILE A 30 -0.93 10.23 -3.42
CA ILE A 30 -0.50 11.56 -3.84
C ILE A 30 -1.57 12.56 -3.42
N THR A 31 -1.23 13.56 -2.61
CA THR A 31 -2.21 14.54 -2.11
C THR A 31 -2.65 15.51 -3.21
N ALA A 32 -1.76 15.81 -4.15
CA ALA A 32 -2.05 16.74 -5.26
C ALA A 32 -3.09 16.19 -6.26
N THR A 33 -3.06 14.89 -6.56
CA THR A 33 -3.89 14.27 -7.60
C THR A 33 -4.90 13.25 -7.07
N GLY A 34 -4.71 12.76 -5.84
CA GLY A 34 -5.48 11.64 -5.28
C GLY A 34 -5.12 10.27 -5.86
N LYS A 35 -4.14 10.19 -6.78
CA LYS A 35 -3.65 8.93 -7.36
C LYS A 35 -2.70 8.21 -6.40
N TYR A 36 -2.41 6.95 -6.69
CA TYR A 36 -1.55 6.10 -5.89
C TYR A 36 -0.26 5.76 -6.63
N ARG A 37 0.85 5.73 -5.89
CA ARG A 37 2.19 5.41 -6.37
C ARG A 37 2.93 4.63 -5.27
N MET A 38 4.06 4.00 -5.58
CA MET A 38 5.00 3.54 -4.53
C MET A 38 5.14 4.59 -3.44
N SER A 39 5.02 4.13 -2.20
CA SER A 39 5.44 4.99 -1.11
C SER A 39 6.97 5.05 -1.10
N THR A 40 7.53 6.26 -1.17
CA THR A 40 8.99 6.49 -1.01
C THR A 40 9.19 7.58 0.03
N SER A 41 10.10 7.39 0.98
CA SER A 41 10.30 8.33 2.10
C SER A 41 10.74 9.72 1.62
N ALA A 42 11.43 9.78 0.47
CA ALA A 42 11.83 11.03 -0.18
C ALA A 42 10.70 11.74 -0.97
N ALA A 43 9.49 11.18 -1.03
CA ALA A 43 8.40 11.80 -1.77
C ALA A 43 7.84 13.02 -1.02
N VAL A 44 7.80 14.16 -1.68
CA VAL A 44 7.21 15.40 -1.13
C VAL A 44 5.74 15.57 -1.53
N ASP A 45 5.25 14.73 -2.46
CA ASP A 45 3.90 14.77 -3.01
C ASP A 45 2.82 14.14 -2.12
N GLY A 46 3.14 13.87 -0.84
CA GLY A 46 2.27 13.19 0.12
C GLY A 46 2.29 11.65 0.04
N SER A 47 2.80 11.07 -1.06
CA SER A 47 2.96 9.61 -1.18
C SER A 47 4.06 9.03 -0.28
N ALA A 48 4.81 9.87 0.46
CA ALA A 48 5.73 9.38 1.49
C ALA A 48 5.02 8.65 2.62
N VAL A 49 3.72 8.89 2.84
CA VAL A 49 2.96 8.13 3.81
C VAL A 49 2.36 6.89 3.12
N PRO A 50 2.70 5.67 3.59
CA PRO A 50 2.09 4.44 3.13
C PRO A 50 0.67 4.35 3.66
N VAL A 51 -0.29 4.17 2.76
CA VAL A 51 -1.73 4.21 3.07
C VAL A 51 -2.38 2.85 2.79
N THR A 52 -1.86 2.12 1.81
CA THR A 52 -2.47 0.87 1.33
C THR A 52 -1.41 -0.05 0.72
N ILE A 53 -1.73 -1.34 0.60
CA ILE A 53 -0.86 -2.34 -0.01
C ILE A 53 -1.51 -2.84 -1.31
N LEU A 54 -0.74 -2.92 -2.37
CA LEU A 54 -1.23 -3.42 -3.66
C LEU A 54 -1.63 -4.90 -3.54
N GLY A 55 -2.87 -5.23 -3.91
CA GLY A 55 -3.42 -6.59 -3.75
C GLY A 55 -3.22 -7.52 -4.94
N GLU A 56 -3.02 -6.95 -6.12
CA GLU A 56 -2.84 -7.67 -7.37
C GLU A 56 -1.68 -7.08 -8.18
N ASP A 57 -1.13 -7.87 -9.09
CA ASP A 57 -0.08 -7.41 -9.99
C ASP A 57 -0.68 -6.40 -10.98
N CYS A 58 -0.21 -5.16 -10.93
CA CYS A 58 -0.73 -4.08 -11.76
C CYS A 58 0.37 -3.49 -12.64
N ASP A 59 0.15 -3.56 -13.95
CA ASP A 59 0.97 -2.89 -14.94
C ASP A 59 0.28 -1.60 -15.41
N ALA A 60 0.71 -0.46 -14.86
CA ALA A 60 0.30 0.88 -15.27
C ALA A 60 1.36 1.55 -16.17
N THR A 61 2.10 0.78 -16.98
CA THR A 61 3.25 1.30 -17.75
C THR A 61 2.85 2.38 -18.76
N SER A 62 1.71 2.21 -19.45
CA SER A 62 1.30 3.10 -20.55
C SER A 62 0.28 4.17 -20.16
N ALA A 63 -0.45 4.00 -19.06
CA ALA A 63 -1.46 4.95 -18.59
C ALA A 63 -1.83 4.67 -17.12
N ASP A 64 -2.52 5.61 -16.48
CA ASP A 64 -3.10 5.39 -15.15
C ASP A 64 -4.05 4.19 -15.19
N LYS A 65 -3.91 3.28 -14.24
CA LYS A 65 -4.68 2.03 -14.23
C LYS A 65 -5.39 1.84 -12.91
N VAL A 66 -6.65 1.42 -12.99
CA VAL A 66 -7.42 1.04 -11.80
C VAL A 66 -7.04 -0.37 -11.40
N THR A 67 -6.68 -0.54 -10.13
CA THR A 67 -6.30 -1.83 -9.54
C THR A 67 -6.88 -1.96 -8.13
N ILE A 68 -6.76 -3.14 -7.53
CA ILE A 68 -7.25 -3.43 -6.20
C ILE A 68 -6.12 -3.30 -5.20
N ALA A 69 -6.36 -2.55 -4.13
CA ALA A 69 -5.47 -2.45 -2.99
C ALA A 69 -6.17 -2.79 -1.69
N HIS A 70 -5.40 -3.29 -0.74
CA HIS A 70 -5.82 -3.68 0.59
C HIS A 70 -5.67 -2.51 1.55
N PHE A 71 -6.77 -2.13 2.20
CA PHE A 71 -6.85 -1.09 3.22
C PHE A 71 -6.95 -1.66 4.63
N GLY A 72 -6.92 -2.99 4.79
CA GLY A 72 -6.99 -3.65 6.09
C GLY A 72 -6.58 -5.12 5.98
N GLY A 73 -6.13 -5.67 7.10
CA GLY A 73 -5.69 -7.06 7.19
C GLY A 73 -4.31 -7.21 7.83
N VAL A 74 -3.84 -8.45 7.91
CA VAL A 74 -2.53 -8.79 8.46
C VAL A 74 -1.63 -9.28 7.32
N TYR A 75 -0.46 -8.66 7.17
CA TYR A 75 0.48 -8.95 6.09
C TYR A 75 1.88 -9.23 6.62
N ASP A 76 2.57 -10.14 5.94
CA ASP A 76 3.96 -10.45 6.24
C ASP A 76 4.89 -9.31 5.84
N GLU A 77 5.57 -8.71 6.81
CA GLU A 77 6.49 -7.59 6.56
C GLU A 77 7.64 -7.96 5.62
N ASN A 78 8.00 -9.25 5.55
CA ASN A 78 9.03 -9.79 4.68
C ASN A 78 8.54 -10.06 3.25
N ALA A 79 7.23 -10.22 3.06
CA ALA A 79 6.63 -10.40 1.74
C ALA A 79 6.29 -9.06 1.05
N LEU A 80 6.39 -7.95 1.78
CA LEU A 80 6.05 -6.63 1.28
C LEU A 80 7.25 -5.93 0.63
N VAL A 81 6.94 -5.13 -0.38
CA VAL A 81 7.91 -4.35 -1.12
C VAL A 81 7.79 -2.89 -0.69
N TYR A 82 8.78 -2.42 0.07
CA TYR A 82 8.90 -1.04 0.50
C TYR A 82 9.64 -0.20 -0.53
N GLY A 83 9.24 1.05 -0.71
CA GLY A 83 10.00 1.99 -1.55
C GLY A 83 11.25 2.52 -0.87
N ALA A 84 12.09 3.17 -1.67
CA ALA A 84 13.37 3.68 -1.21
C ALA A 84 13.23 4.63 -0.01
N GLY A 85 14.06 4.41 1.02
CA GLY A 85 14.10 5.20 2.24
C GLY A 85 13.06 4.83 3.30
N HIS A 86 12.20 3.83 3.03
CA HIS A 86 11.27 3.33 4.04
C HIS A 86 11.88 2.18 4.84
N THR A 87 11.59 2.17 6.14
CA THR A 87 11.89 1.06 7.03
C THR A 87 10.59 0.37 7.43
N ALA A 88 10.62 -0.94 7.64
CA ALA A 88 9.47 -1.69 8.15
C ALA A 88 8.91 -1.07 9.43
N ALA A 89 9.79 -0.50 10.27
CA ALA A 89 9.42 0.20 11.50
C ALA A 89 8.61 1.48 11.29
N GLY A 90 8.95 2.31 10.31
CA GLY A 90 8.16 3.52 10.01
C GLY A 90 6.83 3.17 9.33
N VAL A 91 6.90 2.26 8.36
CA VAL A 91 5.73 1.82 7.60
C VAL A 91 4.74 1.08 8.48
N ARG A 92 5.18 0.30 9.48
CA ARG A 92 4.27 -0.38 10.43
C ARG A 92 3.42 0.56 11.24
N GLU A 93 3.95 1.67 11.70
CA GLU A 93 3.20 2.60 12.54
C GLU A 93 2.15 3.31 11.69
N GLN A 94 2.52 3.71 10.48
CA GLN A 94 1.63 4.38 9.54
C GLN A 94 0.52 3.44 9.05
N LEU A 95 0.86 2.24 8.61
CA LEU A 95 -0.13 1.25 8.15
C LEU A 95 -1.05 0.78 9.28
N ARG A 96 -0.56 0.73 10.53
CA ARG A 96 -1.37 0.38 11.70
C ARG A 96 -2.48 1.40 11.95
N ASP A 97 -2.22 2.69 11.72
CA ASP A 97 -3.25 3.74 11.84
C ASP A 97 -4.40 3.52 10.83
N PHE A 98 -4.06 3.03 9.64
CA PHE A 98 -5.02 2.65 8.60
C PHE A 98 -5.67 1.27 8.80
N GLY A 99 -5.29 0.51 9.83
CA GLY A 99 -5.85 -0.83 10.12
C GLY A 99 -5.11 -1.99 9.44
N ILE A 100 -3.95 -1.74 8.84
CA ILE A 100 -3.09 -2.76 8.24
C ILE A 100 -2.00 -3.14 9.23
N LYS A 101 -1.96 -4.42 9.63
CA LYS A 101 -1.01 -4.94 10.61
C LYS A 101 0.11 -5.70 9.90
N LEU A 102 1.34 -5.31 10.18
CA LEU A 102 2.54 -6.01 9.74
C LEU A 102 2.95 -7.03 10.79
N GLN A 103 3.15 -8.28 10.38
CA GLN A 103 3.73 -9.33 11.21
C GLN A 103 5.02 -9.87 10.58
N SER A 104 6.04 -10.08 11.39
CA SER A 104 7.21 -10.87 11.01
C SER A 104 6.89 -12.34 11.28
N SER A 105 6.52 -13.09 10.25
CA SER A 105 6.54 -14.56 10.33
C SER A 105 7.99 -15.02 10.29
N THR A 106 8.70 -14.83 11.40
CA THR A 106 9.94 -15.55 11.65
C THR A 106 9.53 -16.97 12.01
N VAL A 107 9.63 -17.87 11.03
CA VAL A 107 9.53 -19.33 11.24
C VAL A 107 10.40 -19.71 12.42
N ARG A 108 9.78 -20.35 13.42
CA ARG A 108 10.45 -20.93 14.58
C ARG A 108 10.39 -22.44 14.49
#